data_AF-A0A931TDY9-F1
#
_entry.id   AF-A0A931TDY9-F1
#
_cell.length_a   1.000
_cell.length_b   1.000
_cell.length_c   1.000
_cell.angle_alpha   90.00
_cell.angle_beta   90.00
_cell.angle_gamma   90.00
#
_symmetry.space_group_name_H-M   'P 1'
#
loop_
_entity.id
_entity.type
_entity.pdbx_description
1 polymer ?
#
loop_
_entity_poly.entity_id
_entity_poly.type
_entity_poly.pdbx_seq_one_letter_code
_entity_poly.pdbx_strand_id
1 'polypeptide(L)' 'MPQGLRDLVGRAMIDPDFLADLQRSPDTVLAQYQLTDGEQTTVRRALARLASTPSNQRAHALHSALIRRVAT' A
#
# COMPACT_ATOMS: atom_id res chain seq x y z
N MET A 1 -0.48 6.08 -19.75
CA MET A 1 -0.09 4.70 -19.40
C MET A 1 -0.95 4.27 -18.22
N PRO A 2 -1.59 3.10 -18.23
CA PRO A 2 -2.43 2.68 -17.11
C PRO A 2 -1.58 2.55 -15.84
N GLN A 3 -2.03 3.18 -14.76
CA GLN A 3 -1.37 3.11 -13.46
C GLN A 3 -1.69 1.73 -12.85
N GLY A 4 -0.70 0.84 -12.86
CA GLY A 4 -0.79 -0.50 -12.28
C GLY A 4 -0.27 -0.56 -10.85
N LEU A 5 -0.17 -1.77 -10.29
CA LEU A 5 0.27 -2.01 -8.91
C LEU A 5 1.60 -1.33 -8.56
N ARG A 6 2.57 -1.33 -9.47
CA ARG A 6 3.88 -0.72 -9.26
C ARG A 6 3.80 0.79 -9.05
N ASP A 7 2.88 1.47 -9.72
CA ASP A 7 2.69 2.92 -9.60
C ASP A 7 2.04 3.28 -8.26
N LEU A 8 1.03 2.49 -7.85
CA LEU A 8 0.40 2.59 -6.53
C LEU A 8 1.42 2.40 -5.39
N VAL A 9 2.23 1.34 -5.47
CA VAL A 9 3.25 1.06 -4.46
C VAL A 9 4.30 2.15 -4.46
N GLY A 10 4.75 2.59 -5.64
CA GLY A 10 5.70 3.69 -5.78
C GLY A 10 5.19 4.96 -5.08
N ARG A 11 3.94 5.34 -5.32
CA ARG A 11 3.33 6.52 -4.71
C ARG A 11 3.14 6.38 -3.21
N ALA A 12 2.71 5.21 -2.73
CA ALA A 12 2.60 4.93 -1.30
C ALA A 12 3.94 5.00 -0.53
N MET A 13 5.07 4.81 -1.23
CA MET A 13 6.40 4.92 -0.62
C MET A 13 6.93 6.35 -0.53
N ILE A 14 6.50 7.25 -1.42
CA ILE A 14 6.98 8.64 -1.48
C ILE A 14 5.99 9.64 -0.88
N ASP A 15 4.71 9.29 -0.83
CA ASP A 15 3.62 10.16 -0.41
C ASP A 15 2.91 9.57 0.83
N PRO A 16 3.27 10.05 2.05
CA PRO A 16 2.66 9.58 3.28
C PRO A 16 1.18 9.98 3.42
N ASP A 17 0.76 11.05 2.75
CA ASP A 17 -0.63 11.51 2.74
C ASP A 17 -1.48 10.57 1.89
N PHE A 18 -0.97 10.18 0.72
CA PHE A 18 -1.57 9.12 -0.11
C PHE A 18 -1.69 7.80 0.64
N LEU A 19 -0.66 7.41 1.39
CA LEU A 19 -0.72 6.19 2.21
C LEU A 19 -1.81 6.29 3.29
N ALA A 20 -1.98 7.44 3.92
CA ALA A 20 -3.02 7.66 4.91
C ALA A 20 -4.42 7.57 4.27
N ASP A 21 -4.59 8.13 3.08
CA ASP A 21 -5.84 8.02 2.31
C ASP A 21 -6.11 6.57 1.86
N LEU A 22 -5.09 5.87 1.37
CA LEU A 22 -5.15 4.45 1.00
C LEU A 22 -5.49 3.56 2.21
N GLN A 23 -5.04 3.90 3.43
CA GLN A 23 -5.44 3.19 4.64
C GLN A 23 -6.89 3.50 5.06
N ARG A 24 -7.36 4.72 4.79
CA ARG A 24 -8.72 5.18 5.16
C ARG A 24 -9.77 4.64 4.21
N SER A 25 -9.47 4.62 2.92
CA SER A 25 -10.39 4.33 1.82
C SER A 25 -9.72 3.45 0.75
N PRO A 26 -9.27 2.24 1.09
CA PRO A 26 -8.51 1.39 0.16
C PRO A 26 -9.30 1.08 -1.12
N ASP A 27 -10.59 0.79 -1.03
CA ASP A 27 -11.43 0.49 -2.19
C ASP A 27 -11.54 1.66 -3.17
N THR A 28 -11.70 2.89 -2.67
CA THR A 28 -11.79 4.10 -3.49
C THR A 28 -10.48 4.40 -4.21
N VAL A 29 -9.35 4.21 -3.53
CA VAL A 29 -8.03 4.43 -4.12
C VAL A 29 -7.72 3.33 -5.14
N LEU A 30 -7.92 2.05 -4.78
CA LEU A 30 -7.63 0.91 -5.65
C LEU A 30 -8.47 0.91 -6.93
N ALA A 31 -9.71 1.41 -6.89
CA ALA A 31 -10.57 1.55 -8.08
C ALA A 31 -10.03 2.54 -9.12
N GLN A 32 -9.13 3.46 -8.74
CA GLN A 32 -8.47 4.39 -9.67
C GLN A 32 -7.29 3.74 -10.41
N TYR A 33 -6.85 2.56 -9.97
CA TYR A 33 -5.75 1.82 -10.57
C TYR A 33 -6.29 0.62 -11.35
N GLN A 34 -5.57 0.25 -12.41
CA GLN A 34 -5.96 -0.89 -13.23
C GLN A 34 -5.41 -2.17 -12.61
N LEU A 35 -6.02 -2.57 -11.49
CA LEU A 35 -5.63 -3.73 -10.69
C LEU A 35 -6.60 -4.89 -10.91
N THR A 36 -6.05 -6.08 -11.06
CA THR A 36 -6.81 -7.33 -11.00
C THR A 36 -7.35 -7.55 -9.58
N ASP A 37 -8.40 -8.35 -9.45
CA ASP A 37 -9.01 -8.66 -8.16
C ASP A 37 -8.01 -9.31 -7.17
N GLY A 38 -7.08 -10.12 -7.71
CA GLY A 38 -5.98 -10.71 -6.95
C GLY A 38 -4.97 -9.68 -6.43
N GLU A 39 -4.65 -8.66 -7.24
CA GLU A 39 -3.77 -7.56 -6.82
C GLU A 39 -4.44 -6.69 -5.76
N GLN A 40 -5.72 -6.34 -5.94
CA GLN A 40 -6.47 -5.58 -4.93
C GLN A 40 -6.53 -6.33 -3.60
N THR A 41 -6.83 -7.63 -3.64
CA THR A 41 -6.82 -8.49 -2.44
C THR A 41 -5.45 -8.52 -1.77
N THR A 42 -4.38 -8.59 -2.56
CA THR A 42 -3.01 -8.58 -2.04
C THR A 42 -2.68 -7.25 -1.35
N VAL A 43 -3.06 -6.12 -1.94
CA VAL A 43 -2.86 -4.79 -1.36
C VAL A 43 -3.67 -4.62 -0.08
N ARG A 44 -4.96 -5.00 -0.07
CA ARG A 44 -5.79 -4.96 1.15
C ARG A 44 -5.18 -5.78 2.29
N ARG A 45 -4.68 -7.00 2.01
CA ARG A 45 -3.99 -7.83 3.02
C ARG A 45 -2.70 -7.19 3.54
N ALA A 46 -1.93 -6.54 2.66
CA ALA A 46 -0.74 -5.81 3.06
C ALA A 46 -1.10 -4.63 3.98
N LEU A 47 -2.08 -3.81 3.59
CA LEU A 47 -2.57 -2.67 4.39
C LEU A 47 -3.09 -3.10 5.77
N ALA A 48 -3.84 -4.21 5.86
CA ALA A 48 -4.33 -4.73 7.13
C ALA A 48 -3.20 -5.13 8.10
N ARG A 49 -2.11 -5.72 7.58
CA ARG A 49 -0.91 -6.02 8.38
C ARG A 49 -0.19 -4.76 8.85
N LEU A 50 -0.17 -3.72 8.02
CA LEU A 50 0.46 -2.44 8.34
C LEU A 50 -0.33 -1.66 9.39
N ALA A 51 -1.66 -1.66 9.30
CA ALA A 51 -2.54 -1.04 10.29
C ALA A 51 -2.44 -1.70 11.67
N SER A 52 -2.16 -3.02 11.71
CA SER A 52 -1.91 -3.78 12.95
C SER A 52 -0.60 -3.41 13.65
N THR A 53 0.24 -2.56 13.06
CA THR A 53 1.47 -2.07 13.66
C THR A 53 1.20 -0.70 14.32
N PRO A 54 1.67 -0.37 15.53
CA PRO A 54 1.32 0.88 16.23
C PRO A 54 1.90 2.16 15.58
N SER A 55 1.11 3.23 15.57
CA SER A 55 1.30 4.47 14.79
C SER A 55 2.64 5.17 14.96
N ASN A 56 3.25 5.09 16.14
CA ASN A 56 4.54 5.75 16.44
C ASN A 56 5.75 5.03 15.83
N GLN A 57 5.57 3.82 15.29
CA GLN A 57 6.58 3.05 14.54
C GLN A 57 6.09 2.61 13.15
N ARG A 58 4.86 2.99 12.74
CA ARG A 58 4.22 2.54 11.48
C ARG A 58 5.05 2.86 10.24
N ALA A 59 5.62 4.07 10.14
CA ALA A 59 6.42 4.45 8.98
C ALA A 59 7.69 3.59 8.84
N HIS A 60 8.36 3.32 9.96
CA HIS A 60 9.59 2.52 9.99
C HIS A 60 9.30 1.03 9.75
N ALA A 61 8.24 0.50 10.35
CA ALA A 61 7.82 -0.87 10.15
C ALA A 61 7.29 -1.12 8.73
N LEU A 62 6.52 -0.19 8.17
CA LEU A 62 6.07 -0.21 6.78
C LEU A 62 7.24 -0.24 5.80
N HIS A 63 8.21 0.66 5.98
CA HIS A 63 9.40 0.73 5.15
C HIS A 63 10.18 -0.59 5.20
N SER A 64 10.37 -1.15 6.40
CA SER A 64 11.06 -2.44 6.58
C SER A 64 10.32 -3.62 5.95
N ALA A 65 8.98 -3.64 6.04
CA ALA A 65 8.15 -4.71 5.48
C ALA A 65 8.10 -4.67 3.94
N LEU A 66 8.04 -3.47 3.35
CA LEU A 66 8.07 -3.29 1.90
C LEU A 66 9.44 -3.67 1.31
N ILE A 67 10.55 -3.21 1.90
CA ILE A 67 11.90 -3.60 1.45
C ILE A 67 12.07 -5.13 1.50
N ARG A 68 11.64 -5.76 2.59
CA ARG A 68 11.79 -7.21 2.74
C ARG A 68 10.98 -8.01 1.72
N ARG A 69 9.80 -7.52 1.33
CA ARG A 69 8.90 -8.24 0.40
C ARG A 69 9.26 -8.02 -1.07
N VAL A 70 10.01 -6.98 -1.41
CA VAL A 70 10.48 -6.71 -2.78
C VAL A 70 11.83 -7.39 -3.05
N ALA A 71 12.58 -7.72 -1.99
CA ALA A 71 13.86 -8.43 -2.07
C ALA A 71 13.74 -9.97 -2.05
N THR A 72 12.54 -10.54 -1.92
CA THR A 72 12.28 -12.00 -2.00
C THR A 72 11.29 -12.27 -3.11
#